data_AF-A0A7S1HE89-F1
#
_entry.id   AF-A0A7S1HE89-F1
#
_cell.length_a   1.000
_cell.length_b   1.000
_cell.length_c   1.000
_cell.angle_alpha   90.00
_cell.angle_beta   90.00
_cell.angle_gamma   90.00
#
_symmetry.space_group_name_H-M   'P 1'
#
loop_
_entity.id
_entity.type
_entity.pdbx_description
1 polymer ?
#
loop_
_entity_poly.entity_id
_entity_poly.type
_entity_poly.pdbx_seq_one_letter_code
_entity_poly.pdbx_strand_id
1 'polypeptide(L)'
;SEVFEVARGMTMKERLAVKLMYHRFLPSSPLRPYVCSLPAAVDTPLQWGEERLRAHYKEWGDMAVRVKSARQYLLQEYNKHMPLIFAKFPFLFQPSTHTFSVWTWAMQTVKARNWAVNRVADPKISTAMVPFVDMINHEMGIRGTARTNLDGTRFTILAWRNYTKGDEVFTSYGDDCNLHYRFSYGFEVEGNKHPCVRVNDTKSWEGSKHALEWHWSTSGIGSSSALPQNGPPPPPKGP
;
A
#
# COMPACT_ATOMS: atom_id res chain seq x y z
N SER A 1 2.90 17.07 12.76
CA SER A 1 4.12 17.90 12.76
C SER A 1 4.16 18.71 11.49
N GLU A 2 4.80 19.88 11.53
CA GLU A 2 4.94 20.82 10.41
C GLU A 2 5.59 20.22 9.16
N VAL A 3 6.40 19.16 9.33
CA VAL A 3 6.94 18.33 8.23
C VAL A 3 5.86 17.91 7.23
N PHE A 4 4.66 17.64 7.73
CA PHE A 4 3.55 17.13 6.91
C PHE A 4 2.66 18.23 6.33
N GLU A 5 2.85 19.50 6.72
CA GLU A 5 2.15 20.63 6.09
C GLU A 5 2.79 21.08 4.78
N VAL A 6 4.09 20.79 4.58
CA VAL A 6 4.82 21.04 3.32
C VAL A 6 4.30 20.19 2.15
N ALA A 7 3.47 19.19 2.46
CA ALA A 7 3.00 18.21 1.52
C ALA A 7 1.64 18.54 0.87
N ARG A 8 1.22 19.83 0.83
CA ARG A 8 -0.03 20.22 0.15
C ARG A 8 -0.04 19.88 -1.35
N GLY A 9 1.13 19.79 -1.98
CA GLY A 9 1.27 19.39 -3.39
C GLY A 9 1.54 17.89 -3.61
N MET A 10 1.52 17.07 -2.55
CA MET A 10 1.81 15.63 -2.63
C MET A 10 0.53 14.80 -2.55
N THR A 11 0.54 13.67 -3.28
CA THR A 11 -0.43 12.60 -3.11
C THR A 11 -0.36 12.03 -1.68
N MET A 12 -1.38 11.27 -1.27
CA MET A 12 -1.36 10.62 0.04
C MET A 12 -0.26 9.56 0.16
N LYS A 13 0.04 8.85 -0.93
CA LYS A 13 1.10 7.83 -0.97
C LYS A 13 2.49 8.47 -0.84
N GLU A 14 2.73 9.59 -1.53
CA GLU A 14 3.98 10.36 -1.37
C GLU A 14 4.16 10.87 0.05
N ARG A 15 3.07 11.35 0.68
CA ARG A 15 3.10 11.75 2.09
C ARG A 15 3.47 10.59 3.03
N LEU A 16 2.90 9.41 2.79
CA LEU A 16 3.28 8.20 3.54
C LEU A 16 4.73 7.80 3.27
N ALA A 17 5.23 7.95 2.05
CA ALA A 17 6.61 7.64 1.72
C ALA A 17 7.58 8.56 2.44
N VAL A 18 7.33 9.88 2.45
CA VAL A 18 8.12 10.85 3.23
C VAL A 18 8.10 10.52 4.72
N LYS A 19 6.93 10.16 5.28
CA LYS A 19 6.80 9.69 6.67
C LYS A 19 7.64 8.45 6.94
N LEU A 20 7.61 7.48 6.03
CA LEU A 20 8.35 6.25 6.16
C LEU A 20 9.87 6.51 6.13
N MET A 21 10.34 7.38 5.23
CA MET A 21 11.74 7.81 5.18
C MET A 21 12.17 8.52 6.48
N TYR A 22 11.33 9.42 6.99
CA TYR A 22 11.57 10.11 8.26
C TYR A 22 11.72 9.10 9.42
N HIS A 23 10.76 8.19 9.59
CA HIS A 23 10.78 7.21 10.66
C HIS A 23 11.90 6.17 10.51
N ARG A 24 12.39 5.93 9.29
CA ARG A 24 13.54 5.05 9.03
C ARG A 24 14.84 5.60 9.60
N PHE A 25 15.05 6.92 9.49
CA PHE A 25 16.29 7.56 9.93
C PHE A 25 16.19 8.30 11.26
N LEU A 26 14.99 8.46 11.81
CA LEU A 26 14.80 9.01 13.16
C LEU A 26 15.23 7.97 14.22
N PRO A 27 16.31 8.22 15.00
CA PRO A 27 16.81 7.24 15.97
C PRO A 27 15.80 6.89 17.08
N SER A 28 15.05 7.89 17.53
CA SER A 28 14.03 7.79 18.59
C SER A 28 12.62 7.49 18.05
N SER A 29 12.51 6.94 16.83
CA SER A 29 11.21 6.69 16.21
C SER A 29 10.37 5.71 17.02
N PRO A 30 9.14 6.08 17.45
CA PRO A 30 8.23 5.13 18.11
C PRO A 30 7.76 4.02 17.17
N LEU A 31 7.89 4.23 15.85
CA LEU A 31 7.56 3.25 14.82
C LEU A 31 8.76 2.38 14.44
N ARG A 32 9.89 2.49 15.14
CA ARG A 32 11.11 1.73 14.81
C ARG A 32 10.89 0.21 14.72
N PRO A 33 10.15 -0.46 15.63
CA PRO A 33 9.88 -1.89 15.49
C PRO A 33 9.19 -2.23 14.17
N TYR A 34 8.20 -1.42 13.77
CA TYR A 34 7.47 -1.59 12.52
C TYR A 34 8.35 -1.30 11.30
N VAL A 35 9.09 -0.19 11.29
CA VAL A 35 9.94 0.15 10.13
C VAL A 35 11.07 -0.87 9.93
N CYS A 36 11.61 -1.43 11.02
CA CYS A 36 12.62 -2.48 10.97
C CYS A 36 12.05 -3.84 10.54
N SER A 37 10.74 -4.10 10.70
CA SER A 37 10.12 -5.33 10.21
C SER A 37 9.77 -5.30 8.72
N LEU A 38 9.80 -4.11 8.09
CA LEU A 38 9.53 -3.99 6.66
C LEU A 38 10.65 -4.60 5.81
N PRO A 39 10.32 -5.20 4.65
CA PRO A 39 11.33 -5.72 3.73
C PRO A 39 12.33 -4.65 3.31
N ALA A 40 13.60 -5.03 3.20
CA ALA A 40 14.66 -4.15 2.70
C ALA A 40 14.44 -3.74 1.23
N ALA A 41 13.75 -4.58 0.46
CA ALA A 41 13.35 -4.33 -0.92
C ALA A 41 11.99 -4.96 -1.21
N VAL A 42 11.27 -4.42 -2.20
CA VAL A 42 10.07 -5.03 -2.78
C VAL A 42 10.45 -5.54 -4.16
N ASP A 43 10.38 -6.86 -4.39
CA ASP A 43 10.78 -7.49 -5.67
C ASP A 43 9.73 -7.23 -6.77
N THR A 44 9.65 -5.97 -7.18
CA THR A 44 8.84 -5.56 -8.33
C THR A 44 9.72 -5.32 -9.55
N PRO A 45 9.15 -5.40 -10.76
CA PRO A 45 9.84 -5.09 -12.02
C PRO A 45 10.56 -3.74 -12.07
N LEU A 46 10.21 -2.78 -11.20
CA LEU A 46 10.92 -1.50 -11.10
C LEU A 46 12.40 -1.64 -10.77
N GLN A 47 12.80 -2.73 -10.08
CA GLN A 47 14.19 -3.00 -9.72
C GLN A 47 14.92 -3.87 -10.75
N TRP A 48 14.22 -4.38 -11.78
CA TRP A 48 14.80 -5.33 -12.73
C TRP A 48 15.63 -4.64 -13.81
N GLY A 49 16.75 -5.25 -14.21
CA GLY A 49 17.50 -4.80 -15.38
C GLY A 49 16.71 -4.95 -16.69
N GLU A 50 17.11 -4.20 -17.72
CA GLU A 50 16.47 -4.23 -19.05
C GLU A 50 16.47 -5.63 -19.69
N GLU A 51 17.49 -6.44 -19.43
CA GLU A 51 17.55 -7.83 -19.91
C GLU A 51 16.42 -8.68 -19.34
N ARG A 52 16.21 -8.63 -18.01
CA ARG A 52 15.12 -9.35 -17.34
C ARG A 52 13.76 -8.85 -17.83
N LEU A 53 13.59 -7.53 -17.99
CA LEU A 53 12.36 -6.97 -18.55
C LEU A 53 12.07 -7.47 -19.97
N ARG A 54 13.09 -7.56 -20.83
CA ARG A 54 12.96 -8.11 -22.19
C ARG A 54 12.63 -9.60 -22.19
N ALA A 55 13.26 -10.39 -21.32
CA ALA A 55 13.01 -11.82 -21.22
C ALA A 55 11.53 -12.13 -20.92
N HIS A 56 10.89 -11.26 -20.15
CA HIS A 56 9.50 -11.37 -19.71
C HIS A 56 8.49 -10.66 -20.64
N TYR A 57 8.93 -10.10 -21.79
CA TYR A 57 8.04 -9.36 -22.70
C TYR A 57 6.90 -10.21 -23.28
N LYS A 58 7.14 -11.50 -23.57
CA LYS A 58 6.10 -12.38 -24.13
C LYS A 58 4.95 -12.64 -23.15
N GLU A 59 5.27 -12.74 -21.86
CA GLU A 59 4.31 -13.00 -20.78
C GLU A 59 3.55 -11.72 -20.40
N TRP A 60 4.23 -10.57 -20.41
CA TRP A 60 3.75 -9.36 -19.77
C TRP A 60 3.63 -8.13 -20.68
N GLY A 61 3.91 -8.30 -21.97
CA GLY A 61 3.79 -7.28 -23.00
C GLY A 61 4.46 -5.97 -22.61
N ASP A 62 3.64 -4.92 -22.48
CA ASP A 62 4.05 -3.54 -22.20
C ASP A 62 4.64 -3.31 -20.78
N MET A 63 5.00 -4.35 -20.02
CA MET A 63 5.63 -4.23 -18.70
C MET A 63 6.88 -3.34 -18.74
N ALA A 64 7.74 -3.47 -19.76
CA ALA A 64 8.91 -2.62 -19.91
C ALA A 64 8.55 -1.13 -20.05
N VAL A 65 7.47 -0.82 -20.79
CA VAL A 65 6.96 0.55 -20.93
C VAL A 65 6.42 1.06 -19.58
N ARG A 66 5.65 0.23 -18.87
CA ARG A 66 5.12 0.56 -17.53
C ARG A 66 6.23 0.84 -16.53
N VAL A 67 7.26 0.00 -16.51
CA VAL A 67 8.45 0.17 -15.64
C VAL A 67 9.17 1.45 -15.98
N LYS A 68 9.40 1.73 -17.28
CA LYS A 68 10.04 2.97 -17.71
C LYS A 68 9.26 4.21 -17.26
N SER A 69 7.94 4.24 -17.49
CA SER A 69 7.09 5.36 -17.06
C SER A 69 7.07 5.52 -15.54
N ALA A 70 6.98 4.45 -14.78
CA ALA A 70 6.97 4.51 -13.33
C ALA A 70 8.34 4.95 -12.75
N ARG A 71 9.47 4.53 -13.33
CA ARG A 71 10.80 5.04 -12.97
C ARG A 71 10.92 6.54 -13.24
N GLN A 72 10.43 7.01 -14.39
CA GLN A 72 10.41 8.42 -14.73
C GLN A 72 9.55 9.23 -13.75
N TYR A 73 8.35 8.75 -13.44
CA TYR A 73 7.47 9.36 -12.44
C TYR A 73 8.15 9.49 -11.08
N LEU A 74 8.71 8.40 -10.56
CA LEU A 74 9.38 8.39 -9.26
C LEU A 74 10.53 9.40 -9.20
N LEU A 75 11.32 9.49 -10.28
CA LEU A 75 12.43 10.44 -10.38
C LEU A 75 11.94 11.88 -10.43
N GLN A 76 10.90 12.16 -11.22
CA GLN A 76 10.30 13.49 -11.32
C GLN A 76 9.75 13.95 -9.97
N GLU A 77 8.98 13.11 -9.28
CA GLU A 77 8.42 13.46 -7.97
C GLU A 77 9.50 13.60 -6.89
N TYR A 78 10.55 12.77 -6.91
CA TYR A 78 11.70 12.96 -6.02
C TYR A 78 12.36 14.33 -6.23
N ASN A 79 12.68 14.67 -7.48
CA ASN A 79 13.34 15.94 -7.82
C ASN A 79 12.45 17.16 -7.56
N LYS A 80 11.13 17.00 -7.67
CA LYS A 80 10.15 18.05 -7.37
C LYS A 80 9.99 18.29 -5.87
N HIS A 81 10.01 17.23 -5.06
CA HIS A 81 9.61 17.32 -3.65
C HIS A 81 10.75 17.35 -2.66
N MET A 82 11.75 16.49 -2.83
CA MET A 82 12.80 16.31 -1.82
C MET A 82 13.69 17.55 -1.61
N PRO A 83 14.06 18.32 -2.64
CA PRO A 83 14.80 19.58 -2.44
C PRO A 83 14.08 20.58 -1.53
N LEU A 84 12.75 20.69 -1.65
CA LEU A 84 11.93 21.57 -0.82
C LEU A 84 11.89 21.08 0.64
N ILE A 85 11.83 19.76 0.84
CA ILE A 85 11.89 19.15 2.16
C ILE A 85 13.27 19.37 2.80
N PHE A 86 14.35 19.19 2.05
CA PHE A 86 15.72 19.41 2.54
C PHE A 86 15.93 20.87 2.97
N ALA A 87 15.47 21.83 2.15
CA ALA A 87 15.58 23.24 2.47
C ALA A 87 14.80 23.62 3.74
N LYS A 88 13.61 23.03 3.93
CA LYS A 88 12.74 23.38 5.06
C LYS A 88 13.05 22.60 6.34
N PHE A 89 13.56 21.38 6.25
CA PHE A 89 13.85 20.51 7.40
C PHE A 89 15.25 19.86 7.32
N PRO A 90 16.32 20.66 7.20
CA PRO A 90 17.67 20.14 6.96
C PRO A 90 18.18 19.22 8.07
N PHE A 91 17.74 19.39 9.32
CA PHE A 91 18.14 18.52 10.44
C PHE A 91 17.41 17.17 10.46
N LEU A 92 16.26 17.08 9.80
CA LEU A 92 15.45 15.85 9.76
C LEU A 92 15.64 15.08 8.46
N PHE A 93 15.92 15.79 7.35
CA PHE A 93 16.09 15.22 6.02
C PHE A 93 17.43 15.66 5.42
N GLN A 94 18.28 14.69 5.12
CA GLN A 94 19.62 14.90 4.61
C GLN A 94 19.77 14.23 3.24
N PRO A 95 20.33 14.90 2.21
CA PRO A 95 20.52 14.30 0.88
C PRO A 95 21.35 13.01 0.89
N SER A 96 22.26 12.85 1.85
CA SER A 96 23.11 11.67 2.00
C SER A 96 22.36 10.42 2.46
N THR A 97 21.25 10.57 3.19
CA THR A 97 20.45 9.45 3.72
C THR A 97 19.10 9.31 3.02
N HIS A 98 18.50 10.41 2.59
CA HIS A 98 17.19 10.47 1.95
C HIS A 98 17.34 10.48 0.43
N THR A 99 18.09 9.50 -0.09
CA THR A 99 18.44 9.39 -1.50
C THR A 99 17.25 8.97 -2.37
N PHE A 100 17.42 9.05 -3.70
CA PHE A 100 16.43 8.55 -4.65
C PHE A 100 16.12 7.06 -4.46
N SER A 101 17.12 6.23 -4.15
CA SER A 101 16.89 4.80 -3.89
C SER A 101 16.01 4.56 -2.66
N VAL A 102 16.19 5.35 -1.59
CA VAL A 102 15.35 5.25 -0.40
C VAL A 102 13.94 5.78 -0.67
N TRP A 103 13.79 6.83 -1.47
CA TRP A 103 12.49 7.29 -1.95
C TRP A 103 11.75 6.21 -2.76
N THR A 104 12.43 5.59 -3.72
CA THR A 104 11.86 4.48 -4.52
C THR A 104 11.42 3.33 -3.62
N TRP A 105 12.27 2.91 -2.67
CA TRP A 105 11.92 1.90 -1.68
C TRP A 105 10.67 2.30 -0.89
N ALA A 106 10.61 3.53 -0.37
CA ALA A 106 9.49 4.00 0.43
C ALA A 106 8.18 4.02 -0.37
N MET A 107 8.23 4.51 -1.62
CA MET A 107 7.08 4.53 -2.53
C MET A 107 6.59 3.13 -2.89
N GLN A 108 7.50 2.19 -3.18
CA GLN A 108 7.14 0.79 -3.44
C GLN A 108 6.53 0.12 -2.20
N THR A 109 7.13 0.36 -1.03
CA THR A 109 6.66 -0.19 0.23
C THR A 109 5.27 0.32 0.57
N VAL A 110 5.03 1.63 0.44
CA VAL A 110 3.70 2.22 0.60
C VAL A 110 2.74 1.63 -0.42
N LYS A 111 3.09 1.57 -1.71
CA LYS A 111 2.19 1.04 -2.74
C LYS A 111 1.74 -0.39 -2.43
N ALA A 112 2.65 -1.26 -2.00
CA ALA A 112 2.37 -2.66 -1.72
C ALA A 112 1.61 -2.90 -0.40
N ARG A 113 1.61 -1.95 0.55
CA ARG A 113 1.20 -2.18 1.95
C ARG A 113 0.20 -1.17 2.51
N ASN A 114 -0.20 -0.19 1.71
CA ASN A 114 -1.15 0.81 2.14
C ASN A 114 -2.59 0.29 2.08
N TRP A 115 -3.40 0.73 3.03
CA TRP A 115 -4.82 0.44 3.14
C TRP A 115 -5.63 1.73 3.03
N ALA A 116 -6.78 1.65 2.37
CA ALA A 116 -7.77 2.71 2.41
C ALA A 116 -8.36 2.81 3.83
N VAL A 117 -8.46 4.05 4.36
CA VAL A 117 -9.01 4.32 5.68
C VAL A 117 -10.09 5.39 5.55
N ASN A 118 -11.29 5.08 6.03
CA ASN A 118 -12.39 6.02 6.10
C ASN A 118 -12.39 6.70 7.49
N ARG A 119 -12.53 8.03 7.52
CA ARG A 119 -12.59 8.82 8.77
C ARG A 119 -13.83 9.71 8.72
N VAL A 120 -14.66 9.70 9.75
CA VAL A 120 -15.87 10.56 9.79
C VAL A 120 -15.54 12.04 9.68
N ALA A 121 -14.40 12.48 10.20
CA ALA A 121 -13.98 13.87 10.16
C ALA A 121 -13.47 14.34 8.77
N ASP A 122 -13.26 13.43 7.81
CA ASP A 122 -12.83 13.80 6.46
C ASP A 122 -13.60 12.96 5.42
N PRO A 123 -14.50 13.56 4.61
CA PRO A 123 -15.21 12.85 3.57
C PRO A 123 -14.28 12.30 2.46
N LYS A 124 -12.99 12.69 2.46
CA LYS A 124 -11.98 12.12 1.58
C LYS A 124 -11.34 10.89 2.23
N ILE A 125 -11.37 9.79 1.49
CA ILE A 125 -10.67 8.56 1.84
C ILE A 125 -9.19 8.87 2.04
N SER A 126 -8.66 8.47 3.20
CA SER A 126 -7.24 8.56 3.50
C SER A 126 -6.57 7.22 3.20
N THR A 127 -5.24 7.20 3.19
CA THR A 127 -4.48 5.95 3.16
C THR A 127 -3.55 5.87 4.36
N ALA A 128 -3.36 4.66 4.87
CA ALA A 128 -2.45 4.38 5.98
C ALA A 128 -1.69 3.09 5.72
N MET A 129 -0.49 2.98 6.28
CA MET A 129 0.11 1.67 6.51
C MET A 129 -0.23 1.24 7.93
N VAL A 130 -0.69 0.01 8.10
CA VAL A 130 -1.21 -0.49 9.38
C VAL A 130 -0.29 -1.63 9.82
N PRO A 131 0.58 -1.40 10.82
CA PRO A 131 1.48 -2.44 11.32
C PRO A 131 0.72 -3.72 11.68
N PHE A 132 1.35 -4.87 11.45
CA PHE A 132 0.78 -6.22 11.56
C PHE A 132 -0.24 -6.57 10.47
N VAL A 133 -1.20 -5.68 10.19
CA VAL A 133 -2.22 -5.93 9.16
C VAL A 133 -1.60 -6.00 7.76
N ASP A 134 -0.62 -5.15 7.48
CA ASP A 134 0.09 -5.14 6.20
C ASP A 134 1.10 -6.29 6.03
N MET A 135 1.16 -7.21 6.99
CA MET A 135 1.94 -8.46 6.91
C MET A 135 1.07 -9.68 6.54
N ILE A 136 -0.25 -9.53 6.50
CA ILE A 136 -1.20 -10.59 6.15
C ILE A 136 -1.17 -10.77 4.63
N ASN A 137 -0.83 -11.97 4.16
CA ASN A 137 -0.69 -12.25 2.73
C ASN A 137 -2.04 -12.34 1.99
N HIS A 138 -1.96 -12.27 0.67
CA HIS A 138 -3.11 -12.37 -0.23
C HIS A 138 -3.50 -13.82 -0.52
N GLU A 139 -4.81 -14.11 -0.46
CA GLU A 139 -5.41 -15.31 -1.05
C GLU A 139 -6.59 -14.89 -1.95
N MET A 140 -6.68 -15.51 -3.13
CA MET A 140 -7.74 -15.25 -4.11
C MET A 140 -9.09 -15.75 -3.61
N GLY A 141 -10.17 -15.08 -3.99
CA GLY A 141 -11.54 -15.50 -3.65
C GLY A 141 -11.97 -15.21 -2.21
N ILE A 142 -11.13 -14.54 -1.41
CA ILE A 142 -11.53 -13.97 -0.12
C ILE A 142 -12.33 -12.69 -0.37
N ARG A 143 -13.51 -12.55 0.25
CA ARG A 143 -14.24 -11.27 0.25
C ARG A 143 -13.65 -10.35 1.32
N GLY A 144 -13.49 -9.08 0.99
CA GLY A 144 -12.87 -8.08 1.87
C GLY A 144 -13.40 -8.11 3.30
N THR A 145 -12.50 -8.33 4.25
CA THR A 145 -12.80 -8.40 5.69
C THR A 145 -12.28 -7.20 6.48
N ALA A 146 -11.61 -6.26 5.79
CA ALA A 146 -11.06 -5.05 6.37
C ALA A 146 -12.15 -4.02 6.66
N ARG A 147 -12.13 -3.49 7.87
CA ARG A 147 -13.04 -2.44 8.34
C ARG A 147 -12.25 -1.42 9.13
N THR A 148 -12.53 -0.14 8.91
CA THR A 148 -12.05 0.94 9.77
C THR A 148 -13.20 1.46 10.59
N ASN A 149 -13.00 1.67 11.88
CA ASN A 149 -14.01 2.35 12.67
C ASN A 149 -14.10 3.82 12.24
N LEU A 150 -15.25 4.42 12.53
CA LEU A 150 -15.63 5.74 12.05
C LEU A 150 -14.74 6.87 12.61
N ASP A 151 -14.21 6.70 13.83
CA ASP A 151 -13.28 7.66 14.43
C ASP A 151 -11.81 7.49 13.94
N GLY A 152 -11.53 6.46 13.12
CA GLY A 152 -10.21 6.20 12.56
C GLY A 152 -9.15 5.72 13.55
N THR A 153 -9.53 5.33 14.77
CA THR A 153 -8.61 4.87 15.82
C THR A 153 -8.37 3.35 15.81
N ARG A 154 -9.21 2.58 15.11
CA ARG A 154 -9.12 1.11 15.03
C ARG A 154 -9.27 0.62 13.60
N PHE A 155 -8.31 -0.20 13.19
CA PHE A 155 -8.35 -0.99 11.97
C PHE A 155 -8.67 -2.45 12.36
N THR A 156 -9.69 -3.04 11.76
CA THR A 156 -10.15 -4.40 12.06
C THR A 156 -10.10 -5.26 10.80
N ILE A 157 -9.46 -6.41 10.88
CA ILE A 157 -9.56 -7.49 9.89
C ILE A 157 -10.41 -8.59 10.52
N LEU A 158 -11.52 -8.95 9.88
CA LEU A 158 -12.31 -10.11 10.29
C LEU A 158 -11.73 -11.38 9.66
N ALA A 159 -11.77 -12.49 10.39
CA ALA A 159 -11.41 -13.79 9.83
C ALA A 159 -12.40 -14.16 8.72
N TRP A 160 -11.88 -14.56 7.56
CA TRP A 160 -12.70 -15.02 6.43
C TRP A 160 -13.22 -16.45 6.62
N ARG A 161 -12.38 -17.30 7.23
CA ARG A 161 -12.68 -18.69 7.56
C ARG A 161 -12.21 -19.03 8.96
N ASN A 162 -12.55 -20.23 9.43
CA ASN A 162 -11.96 -20.77 10.65
C ASN A 162 -10.47 -21.07 10.39
N TYR A 163 -9.61 -20.65 11.32
CA TYR A 163 -8.18 -20.95 11.32
C TYR A 163 -7.86 -21.83 12.53
N THR A 164 -6.99 -22.81 12.33
CA THR A 164 -6.43 -23.66 13.36
C THR A 164 -5.01 -23.23 13.69
N LYS A 165 -4.48 -23.70 14.83
CA LYS A 165 -3.11 -23.35 15.24
C LYS A 165 -2.12 -23.83 14.19
N GLY A 166 -1.33 -22.91 13.65
CA GLY A 166 -0.34 -23.18 12.61
C GLY A 166 -0.80 -22.78 11.21
N ASP A 167 -2.09 -22.50 11.01
CA ASP A 167 -2.58 -21.98 9.74
C ASP A 167 -2.09 -20.54 9.52
N GLU A 168 -1.70 -20.25 8.28
CA GLU A 168 -1.47 -18.88 7.85
C GLU A 168 -2.80 -18.14 7.68
N VAL A 169 -2.83 -16.90 8.16
CA VAL A 169 -3.97 -16.00 8.01
C VAL A 169 -3.79 -15.21 6.72
N PHE A 170 -4.86 -15.16 5.91
CA PHE A 170 -4.88 -14.49 4.62
C PHE A 170 -5.97 -13.41 4.58
N THR A 171 -5.79 -12.46 3.66
CA THR A 171 -6.77 -11.44 3.30
C THR A 171 -6.84 -11.28 1.78
N SER A 172 -7.75 -10.43 1.29
CA SER A 172 -7.79 -10.05 -0.12
C SER A 172 -7.10 -8.71 -0.33
N TYR A 173 -6.18 -8.64 -1.30
CA TYR A 173 -5.63 -7.38 -1.82
C TYR A 173 -6.50 -6.80 -2.96
N GLY A 174 -7.63 -7.45 -3.22
CA GLY A 174 -8.51 -7.24 -4.35
C GLY A 174 -8.21 -8.18 -5.51
N ASP A 175 -9.26 -8.51 -6.27
CA ASP A 175 -9.16 -9.37 -7.44
C ASP A 175 -8.53 -8.62 -8.63
N ASP A 176 -7.33 -9.03 -9.06
CA ASP A 176 -6.64 -8.49 -10.23
C ASP A 176 -5.81 -9.58 -10.93
N CYS A 177 -5.29 -9.27 -12.11
CA CYS A 177 -4.43 -10.18 -12.86
C CYS A 177 -2.98 -10.18 -12.34
N ASN A 178 -2.23 -11.21 -12.71
CA ASN A 178 -0.84 -11.37 -12.26
C ASN A 178 0.11 -10.25 -12.73
N LEU A 179 -0.21 -9.51 -13.81
CA LEU A 179 0.58 -8.35 -14.22
C LEU A 179 0.53 -7.27 -13.14
N HIS A 180 -0.65 -7.02 -12.58
CA HIS A 180 -0.80 -6.06 -11.49
C HIS A 180 -0.13 -6.57 -10.22
N TYR A 181 -0.34 -7.83 -9.84
CA TYR A 181 0.30 -8.37 -8.64
C TYR A 181 1.82 -8.28 -8.71
N ARG A 182 2.40 -8.63 -9.86
CA ARG A 182 3.83 -8.54 -10.08
C ARG A 182 4.32 -7.10 -10.02
N PHE A 183 3.59 -6.18 -10.64
CA PHE A 183 4.00 -4.77 -10.71
C PHE A 183 3.82 -4.00 -9.39
N SER A 184 2.75 -4.27 -8.65
CA SER A 184 2.37 -3.53 -7.44
C SER A 184 2.88 -4.16 -6.16
N TYR A 185 2.96 -5.49 -6.09
CA TYR A 185 3.28 -6.23 -4.87
C TYR A 185 4.49 -7.17 -5.00
N GLY A 186 4.90 -7.51 -6.23
CA GLY A 186 6.10 -8.30 -6.49
C GLY A 186 5.89 -9.81 -6.55
N PHE A 187 4.64 -10.28 -6.52
CA PHE A 187 4.30 -11.70 -6.59
C PHE A 187 3.29 -12.00 -7.70
N GLU A 188 3.05 -13.27 -7.97
CA GLU A 188 2.02 -13.77 -8.87
C GLU A 188 1.21 -14.83 -8.13
N VAL A 189 -0.07 -14.99 -8.45
CA VAL A 189 -0.90 -16.06 -7.90
C VAL A 189 -1.02 -17.17 -8.92
N GLU A 190 -0.67 -18.39 -8.52
CA GLU A 190 -0.82 -19.58 -9.35
C GLU A 190 -2.29 -19.83 -9.70
N GLY A 191 -2.56 -20.17 -10.96
CA GLY A 191 -3.93 -20.43 -11.43
C GLY A 191 -4.84 -19.20 -11.52
N ASN A 192 -4.31 -17.98 -11.34
CA ASN A 192 -5.08 -16.75 -11.51
C ASN A 192 -5.56 -16.57 -12.97
N LYS A 193 -6.89 -16.56 -13.16
CA LYS A 193 -7.54 -16.41 -14.48
C LYS A 193 -8.09 -15.00 -14.73
N HIS A 194 -7.85 -14.04 -13.83
CA HIS A 194 -8.33 -12.67 -14.03
C HIS A 194 -7.63 -12.07 -15.24
N PRO A 195 -8.39 -11.50 -16.21
CA PRO A 195 -7.80 -10.96 -17.43
C PRO A 195 -7.00 -9.70 -17.10
N CYS A 196 -5.81 -9.58 -17.67
CA CYS A 196 -5.07 -8.33 -17.63
C CYS A 196 -5.70 -7.33 -18.59
N VAL A 197 -6.66 -6.55 -18.09
CA VAL A 197 -7.16 -5.38 -18.81
C VAL A 197 -6.03 -4.34 -18.84
N ARG A 198 -5.85 -3.66 -19.97
CA ARG A 198 -4.88 -2.55 -20.12
C ARG A 198 -5.30 -1.37 -19.22
N VAL A 199 -5.11 -1.49 -17.91
CA VAL A 199 -5.24 -0.35 -16.99
C VAL A 199 -4.02 0.53 -17.23
N ASN A 200 -4.23 1.82 -17.48
CA ASN A 200 -3.15 2.80 -17.54
C ASN A 200 -2.59 2.97 -16.12
N ASP A 201 -1.66 2.09 -15.72
CA ASP A 201 -1.12 2.01 -14.35
C ASP A 201 -0.35 3.26 -13.92
N THR A 202 -0.07 4.19 -14.84
CA THR A 202 0.42 5.54 -14.50
C THR A 202 -0.52 6.22 -13.51
N LYS A 203 -1.84 6.02 -13.67
CA LYS A 203 -2.86 6.54 -12.74
C LYS A 203 -2.82 5.92 -11.34
N SER A 204 -2.21 4.73 -11.18
CA SER A 204 -2.04 4.06 -9.87
C SER A 204 -0.97 4.75 -9.00
N TRP A 205 0.00 5.40 -9.66
CA TRP A 205 1.05 6.21 -9.04
C TRP A 205 0.59 7.66 -8.81
N GLU A 206 -0.20 8.22 -9.74
CA GLU A 206 -0.72 9.60 -9.71
C GLU A 206 -1.79 9.85 -8.63
N GLY A 207 -2.20 8.83 -7.85
CA GLY A 207 -3.12 9.01 -6.72
C GLY A 207 -4.53 9.48 -7.10
N SER A 208 -5.02 9.12 -8.30
CA SER A 208 -6.34 9.54 -8.78
C SER A 208 -7.50 8.87 -8.02
N LYS A 209 -8.64 9.57 -7.93
CA LYS A 209 -9.92 9.05 -7.40
C LYS A 209 -10.31 7.69 -8.00
N HIS A 210 -9.96 7.46 -9.27
CA HIS A 210 -10.14 6.20 -9.98
C HIS A 210 -9.35 5.03 -9.38
N ALA A 211 -8.13 5.26 -8.85
CA ALA A 211 -7.36 4.19 -8.22
C ALA A 211 -8.02 3.72 -6.91
N LEU A 212 -8.70 4.62 -6.19
CA LEU A 212 -9.46 4.31 -4.99
C LEU A 212 -10.81 3.63 -5.30
N GLU A 213 -11.54 4.14 -6.29
CA GLU A 213 -12.79 3.53 -6.79
C GLU A 213 -12.53 2.12 -7.36
N TRP A 214 -11.44 1.95 -8.10
CA TRP A 214 -10.98 0.66 -8.59
C TRP A 214 -10.62 -0.29 -7.44
N HIS A 215 -9.81 0.16 -6.47
CA HIS A 215 -9.43 -0.66 -5.32
C HIS A 215 -10.64 -1.08 -4.46
N TRP A 216 -11.68 -0.25 -4.35
CA TRP A 216 -12.95 -0.62 -3.71
C TRP A 216 -13.76 -1.64 -4.50
N SER A 217 -13.84 -1.47 -5.83
CA SER A 217 -14.53 -2.43 -6.69
C SER A 217 -13.90 -3.82 -6.66
N THR A 218 -12.57 -3.90 -6.45
CA THR A 218 -11.82 -5.16 -6.44
C THR A 218 -11.60 -5.72 -5.04
N SER A 219 -11.47 -4.90 -4.00
CA SER A 219 -11.22 -5.33 -2.60
C SER A 219 -12.50 -5.69 -1.82
N GLY A 220 -13.68 -5.60 -2.44
CA GLY A 220 -14.96 -5.96 -1.81
C GLY A 220 -15.37 -5.07 -0.63
N ILE A 221 -14.76 -3.89 -0.48
CA ILE A 221 -15.12 -2.91 0.55
C ILE A 221 -16.40 -2.21 0.09
N GLY A 222 -17.54 -2.84 0.35
CA GLY A 222 -18.85 -2.25 0.09
C GLY A 222 -19.05 -0.96 0.90
N SER A 223 -19.58 0.06 0.23
CA SER A 223 -20.12 1.25 0.87
C SER A 223 -21.14 0.85 1.95
N SER A 224 -20.92 1.30 3.19
CA SER A 224 -21.85 1.18 4.33
C SER A 224 -22.40 -0.23 4.60
N SER A 225 -21.82 -0.93 5.58
CA SER A 225 -22.64 -1.73 6.49
C SER A 225 -22.46 -1.15 7.88
N ALA A 226 -23.47 -0.37 8.31
CA ALA A 226 -23.65 -0.04 9.71
C ALA A 226 -23.68 -1.35 10.52
N LEU A 227 -23.10 -1.32 11.73
CA LEU A 227 -23.26 -2.39 12.70
C LEU A 227 -24.77 -2.69 12.87
N PRO A 228 -25.21 -3.95 12.94
CA PRO A 228 -26.40 -4.26 13.72
C PRO A 228 -26.09 -3.83 15.15
N GLN A 229 -26.76 -2.80 15.63
CA GLN A 229 -26.74 -2.47 17.05
C GLN A 229 -27.38 -3.63 17.81
N ASN A 230 -26.64 -4.19 18.76
CA ASN A 230 -27.12 -5.00 19.89
C ASN A 230 -28.00 -6.22 19.55
N GLY A 231 -27.37 -7.38 19.34
CA GLY A 231 -27.98 -8.67 19.71
C GLY A 231 -27.54 -9.03 21.13
N PRO A 232 -28.41 -9.59 21.99
CA PRO A 232 -28.04 -9.95 23.36
C PRO A 232 -26.94 -11.03 23.34
N PRO A 233 -26.04 -11.04 24.35
CA PRO A 233 -24.99 -12.06 24.44
C PRO A 233 -25.61 -13.46 24.52
N PRO A 234 -24.97 -14.48 23.92
CA PRO A 234 -25.45 -15.86 24.02
C PRO A 234 -25.49 -16.29 25.50
N PRO A 235 -26.50 -17.10 25.89
CA PRO A 235 -26.65 -17.50 27.29
C PRO A 235 -25.41 -18.28 27.76
N PRO A 236 -25.00 -18.10 29.03
CA PRO A 236 -23.90 -18.87 29.58
C PRO A 236 -24.25 -20.35 29.52
N LYS A 237 -23.37 -21.14 28.88
CA LYS A 237 -23.41 -22.59 29.05
C LYS A 237 -23.08 -22.87 30.51
N GLY A 238 -23.97 -23.56 31.20
CA GLY A 238 -23.65 -24.20 32.46
C GLY A 238 -24.55 -25.40 32.67
N PRO A 239 -24.37 -26.10 33.79
CA PRO A 239 -23.08 -26.50 34.35
C PRO A 239 -22.37 -27.57 33.49
#